data_AF-A0A173XMC8-F1
#
_entry.id   AF-A0A173XMC8-F1
#
_cell.length_a   1.000
_cell.length_b   1.000
_cell.length_c   1.000
_cell.angle_alpha   90.00
_cell.angle_beta   90.00
_cell.angle_gamma   90.00
#
_symmetry.space_group_name_H-M   'P 1'
#
loop_
_entity.id
_entity.type
_entity.pdbx_description
1 polymer ?
#
loop_
_entity_poly.entity_id
_entity_poly.type
_entity_poly.pdbx_seq_one_letter_code
_entity_poly.pdbx_strand_id
1 'polypeptide(L)'
;MVIDKELLALSDVANICGTSNSNVSNWRKRDNSFPVPFAETSAGPIWKSEDIVEYLHQKKKYDAISTGNLKTKTISIIGRARSGKSFLGSRFVMDKVGFVKLFCGNSNDKTVCPIHIKISESILLESFSFHTNFNSIYSDSDSETIALLREKIKNLMKGSYSQEDIYQMNEIEEVIRKIREIENDYQNRKKVSIYIDTYQKPSLFCKELLRECGLGSIQIIDTPGVSGNVEPERIVKSDMYIFLVKPDNSDEAQTLKKIVMQIKADVATSKVAFLYKKEGLFFTKEKYEEAQNTVKNDMIAFSDLFSDLKGSIIATELDVLNPSSHCILFPTMGEEVSPPEELFLQAMREKLIEAFLPEDTDKEDKEFQNIILEKEDSAKKLVIDIMNNITPHDLKDGTNNYGLEDIIAENHNRVMTKDHYRLHSDLDAAYDREIKLLDEYFSKFKPDDYKDEWQQKIIKYIYKRLTQSVRQDRGLGVGTHPWEEHPARTMLVEESILADKILVGINPEEKWMMNEPYKKAFKDNNITSSTWNYVGCVNDIDAIIKLEIIKNHLSQIEVYTRQDLVLCRYIGGLRQIAQYKILKLMGKEDTVAMDILREMPFCNSSESSAQDS
;
A
#
# COMPACT_ATOMS: atom_id res chain seq x y z
N MET A 1 1.90 6.19 23.68
CA MET A 1 0.54 5.60 23.68
C MET A 1 -0.14 5.92 22.35
N VAL A 2 -0.79 4.93 21.74
CA VAL A 2 -1.48 5.07 20.45
C VAL A 2 -2.97 4.78 20.64
N ILE A 3 -3.85 5.64 20.12
CA ILE A 3 -5.30 5.53 20.22
C ILE A 3 -5.87 5.28 18.82
N ASP A 4 -6.38 4.07 18.59
CA ASP A 4 -6.85 3.55 17.29
C ASP A 4 -8.34 3.78 16.99
N LYS A 5 -9.06 4.40 17.92
CA LYS A 5 -10.45 4.78 17.72
C LYS A 5 -10.57 6.26 17.40
N GLU A 6 -11.39 6.59 16.41
CA GLU A 6 -11.69 7.99 16.08
C GLU A 6 -12.53 8.65 17.20
N LEU A 7 -13.50 7.89 17.72
CA LEU A 7 -14.38 8.29 18.80
C LEU A 7 -14.17 7.41 20.04
N LEU A 8 -14.06 8.05 21.19
CA LEU A 8 -13.83 7.40 22.47
C LEU A 8 -15.05 7.54 23.37
N ALA A 9 -15.57 6.43 23.87
CA ALA A 9 -16.50 6.45 24.99
C ALA A 9 -15.75 6.64 26.32
N LEU A 10 -16.50 6.92 27.38
CA LEU A 10 -15.94 7.11 28.73
C LEU A 10 -15.10 5.91 29.20
N SER A 11 -15.55 4.69 28.89
CA SER A 11 -14.82 3.46 29.18
C SER A 11 -13.54 3.31 28.37
N ASP A 12 -13.54 3.79 27.12
CA ASP A 12 -12.34 3.76 26.29
C ASP A 12 -11.27 4.66 26.88
N VAL A 13 -11.62 5.90 27.25
CA VAL A 13 -10.70 6.85 27.90
C VAL A 13 -10.14 6.27 29.21
N ALA A 14 -10.99 5.61 30.01
CA ALA A 14 -10.60 5.02 31.28
C ALA A 14 -9.58 3.88 31.08
N ASN A 15 -9.87 2.97 30.16
CA ASN A 15 -8.99 1.85 29.82
C ASN A 15 -7.66 2.35 29.26
N ILE A 16 -7.70 3.30 28.33
CA ILE A 16 -6.52 3.91 27.70
C ILE A 16 -5.60 4.52 28.77
N CYS A 17 -6.16 5.20 29.77
CA CYS A 17 -5.39 5.86 30.83
C CYS A 17 -5.05 4.93 32.01
N GLY A 18 -5.40 3.64 31.96
CA GLY A 18 -5.18 2.68 33.05
C GLY A 18 -5.91 3.08 34.34
N THR A 19 -7.12 3.62 34.23
CA THR A 19 -7.89 4.17 35.36
C THR A 19 -9.34 3.71 35.33
N SER A 20 -10.13 4.08 36.33
CA SER A 20 -11.54 3.74 36.40
C SER A 20 -12.43 4.74 35.66
N ASN A 21 -13.59 4.29 35.19
CA ASN A 21 -14.66 5.14 34.64
C ASN A 21 -15.03 6.29 35.59
N SER A 22 -15.01 6.02 36.90
CA SER A 22 -15.28 7.04 37.93
C SER A 22 -14.21 8.13 37.96
N ASN A 23 -12.94 7.81 37.72
CA ASN A 23 -11.87 8.80 37.64
C ASN A 23 -11.97 9.68 36.40
N VAL A 24 -12.30 9.12 35.25
CA VAL A 24 -12.54 9.92 34.02
C VAL A 24 -13.76 10.83 34.21
N SER A 25 -14.82 10.32 34.84
CA SER A 25 -15.99 11.12 35.22
C SER A 25 -15.62 12.27 36.17
N ASN A 26 -14.67 12.04 37.08
CA ASN A 26 -14.16 13.08 37.98
C ASN A 26 -13.30 14.10 37.24
N TRP A 27 -12.47 13.69 36.26
CA TRP A 27 -11.75 14.63 35.41
C TRP A 27 -12.72 15.54 34.68
N ARG A 28 -13.75 14.97 34.03
CA ARG A 28 -14.80 15.75 33.38
C ARG A 28 -15.46 16.79 34.30
N LYS A 29 -15.66 16.46 35.59
CA LYS A 29 -16.35 17.35 36.54
C LYS A 29 -15.43 18.38 37.21
N ARG A 30 -14.15 18.07 37.38
CA ARG A 30 -13.24 18.80 38.28
C ARG A 30 -12.00 19.36 37.60
N ASP A 31 -11.64 18.81 36.45
CA ASP A 31 -10.51 19.25 35.65
C ASP A 31 -11.05 20.09 34.49
N ASN A 32 -10.94 21.42 34.63
CA ASN A 32 -11.43 22.36 33.63
C ASN A 32 -10.70 22.27 32.28
N SER A 33 -9.56 21.58 32.24
CA SER A 33 -8.83 21.31 30.99
C SER A 33 -9.29 20.02 30.30
N PHE A 34 -10.11 19.20 30.96
CA PHE A 34 -10.65 17.98 30.35
C PHE A 34 -11.64 18.34 29.23
N PRO A 35 -11.55 17.70 28.05
CA PRO A 35 -12.29 18.13 26.88
C PRO A 35 -13.79 17.92 27.04
N VAL A 36 -14.56 18.81 26.42
CA VAL A 36 -16.01 18.68 26.32
C VAL A 36 -16.33 17.52 25.39
N PRO A 37 -17.30 16.65 25.72
CA PRO A 37 -17.72 15.58 24.82
C PRO A 37 -18.14 16.12 23.45
N PHE A 38 -17.70 15.45 22.39
CA PHE A 38 -18.17 15.69 21.02
C PHE A 38 -19.67 15.43 20.88
N ALA A 39 -20.17 14.40 21.56
CA ALA A 39 -21.59 14.08 21.61
C ALA A 39 -21.99 13.50 22.98
N GLU A 40 -23.21 13.84 23.43
CA GLU A 40 -23.86 13.22 24.58
C GLU A 40 -24.96 12.28 24.07
N THR A 41 -24.76 10.97 24.27
CA THR A 41 -25.71 9.94 23.82
C THR A 41 -26.43 9.29 25.00
N SER A 42 -27.49 8.53 24.74
CA SER A 42 -28.16 7.71 25.75
C SER A 42 -27.25 6.66 26.40
N ALA A 43 -26.18 6.25 25.70
CA ALA A 43 -25.16 5.33 26.20
C ALA A 43 -24.02 6.04 26.97
N GLY A 44 -23.99 7.37 26.97
CA GLY A 44 -22.98 8.19 27.64
C GLY A 44 -22.25 9.17 26.70
N PRO A 45 -21.30 9.94 27.25
CA PRO A 45 -20.51 10.92 26.50
C PRO A 45 -19.49 10.23 25.58
N ILE A 46 -19.29 10.84 24.41
CA ILE A 46 -18.34 10.42 23.38
C ILE A 46 -17.42 11.61 23.07
N TRP A 47 -16.11 11.36 22.98
CA TRP A 47 -15.10 12.35 22.62
C TRP A 47 -14.46 12.01 21.29
N LYS A 48 -13.95 13.02 20.58
CA LYS A 48 -12.95 12.76 19.56
C LYS A 48 -11.66 12.36 20.26
N SER A 49 -10.99 11.37 19.69
CA SER A 49 -9.69 10.91 20.17
C SER A 49 -8.64 12.01 20.21
N GLU A 50 -8.66 12.93 19.24
CA GLU A 50 -7.77 14.11 19.18
C GLU A 50 -7.89 15.01 20.41
N ASP A 51 -9.13 15.32 20.86
CA ASP A 51 -9.37 16.17 22.03
C ASP A 51 -8.81 15.53 23.31
N ILE A 52 -8.93 14.21 23.42
CA ILE A 52 -8.39 13.44 24.54
C ILE A 52 -6.86 13.41 24.49
N VAL A 53 -6.27 13.27 23.31
CA VAL A 53 -4.82 13.33 23.12
C VAL A 53 -4.26 14.69 23.53
N GLU A 54 -4.90 15.78 23.12
CA GLU A 54 -4.48 17.14 23.49
C GLU A 54 -4.47 17.32 25.02
N TYR A 55 -5.55 16.89 25.69
CA TYR A 55 -5.62 16.91 27.15
C TYR A 55 -4.50 16.11 27.82
N LEU A 56 -4.22 14.91 27.29
CA LEU A 56 -3.18 14.03 27.83
C LEU A 56 -1.77 14.61 27.67
N HIS A 57 -1.49 15.29 26.54
CA HIS A 57 -0.25 16.03 26.33
C HIS A 57 -0.10 17.19 27.32
N GLN A 58 -1.17 17.97 27.53
CA GLN A 58 -1.16 19.10 28.48
C GLN A 58 -0.90 18.62 29.91
N LYS A 59 -1.36 17.42 30.27
CA LYS A 59 -1.13 16.80 31.58
C LYS A 59 0.33 16.40 31.83
N LYS A 60 1.24 16.54 30.84
CA LYS A 60 2.69 16.23 30.87
C LYS A 60 3.05 14.83 31.39
N LYS A 61 2.08 13.92 31.44
CA LYS A 61 2.25 12.55 31.97
C LYS A 61 2.09 11.47 30.92
N TYR A 62 1.50 11.80 29.77
CA TYR A 62 1.16 10.85 28.74
C TYR A 62 1.62 11.40 27.39
N ASP A 63 2.48 10.64 26.71
CA ASP A 63 2.80 10.87 25.31
C ASP A 63 1.81 10.06 24.47
N ALA A 64 0.73 10.70 24.05
CA ALA A 64 -0.40 10.07 23.38
C ALA A 64 -0.48 10.53 21.92
N ILE A 65 -0.80 9.63 20.99
CA ILE A 65 -1.15 10.01 19.62
C ILE A 65 -2.47 9.34 19.25
N SER A 66 -3.33 10.05 18.53
CA SER A 66 -4.55 9.46 17.96
C SER A 66 -4.29 9.12 16.51
N THR A 67 -4.61 7.89 16.16
CA THR A 67 -4.53 7.37 14.82
C THR A 67 -5.91 7.29 14.17
N GLY A 68 -7.00 7.19 14.94
CA GLY A 68 -8.28 6.76 14.37
C GLY A 68 -8.18 5.34 13.80
N ASN A 69 -9.26 4.83 13.19
CA ASN A 69 -9.29 3.46 12.67
C ASN A 69 -8.44 3.36 11.38
N LEU A 70 -7.11 3.43 11.46
CA LEU A 70 -6.20 3.69 10.31
C LEU A 70 -6.16 2.63 9.20
N LYS A 71 -6.88 1.51 9.32
CA LYS A 71 -6.86 0.49 8.28
C LYS A 71 -7.40 1.08 6.98
N THR A 72 -6.47 1.26 6.04
CA THR A 72 -6.72 1.75 4.69
C THR A 72 -6.62 0.57 3.75
N LYS A 73 -7.55 0.44 2.81
CA LYS A 73 -7.45 -0.49 1.68
C LYS A 73 -7.37 0.28 0.38
N THR A 74 -6.57 -0.21 -0.56
CA THR A 74 -6.28 0.47 -1.82
C THR A 74 -6.87 -0.27 -3.02
N ILE A 75 -7.49 0.47 -3.94
CA ILE A 75 -8.02 -0.02 -5.21
C ILE A 75 -7.30 0.69 -6.35
N SER A 76 -6.77 -0.04 -7.32
CA SER A 76 -6.24 0.53 -8.58
C SER A 76 -7.24 0.32 -9.72
N ILE A 77 -7.67 1.40 -10.38
CA ILE A 77 -8.54 1.33 -11.57
C ILE A 77 -7.68 1.52 -12.82
N ILE A 78 -7.62 0.50 -13.67
CA ILE A 78 -6.81 0.42 -14.88
C ILE A 78 -7.70 0.33 -16.10
N GLY A 79 -7.36 1.04 -17.16
CA GLY A 79 -8.07 0.96 -18.44
C GLY A 79 -7.82 2.17 -19.32
N ARG A 80 -8.26 2.08 -20.57
CA ARG A 80 -8.02 3.14 -21.57
C ARG A 80 -8.57 4.50 -21.17
N ALA A 81 -8.13 5.53 -21.87
CA ALA A 81 -8.75 6.84 -21.78
C ALA A 81 -10.25 6.75 -22.11
N ARG A 82 -11.07 7.57 -21.45
CA ARG A 82 -12.52 7.73 -21.74
C ARG A 82 -13.33 6.42 -21.59
N SER A 83 -12.89 5.51 -20.73
CA SER A 83 -13.63 4.28 -20.41
C SER A 83 -14.64 4.45 -19.27
N GLY A 84 -14.47 5.49 -18.43
CA GLY A 84 -15.34 5.77 -17.27
C GLY A 84 -14.68 5.55 -15.90
N LYS A 85 -13.35 5.47 -15.82
CA LYS A 85 -12.61 5.20 -14.57
C LYS A 85 -12.91 6.19 -13.45
N SER A 86 -12.73 7.49 -13.70
CA SER A 86 -13.05 8.56 -12.74
C SER A 86 -14.52 8.56 -12.34
N PHE A 87 -15.40 8.16 -13.27
CA PHE A 87 -16.84 8.07 -13.01
C PHE A 87 -17.16 6.95 -12.00
N LEU A 88 -16.46 5.81 -12.06
CA LEU A 88 -16.58 4.77 -11.02
C LEU A 88 -16.18 5.30 -9.64
N GLY A 89 -15.08 6.06 -9.55
CA GLY A 89 -14.63 6.70 -8.30
C GLY A 89 -15.71 7.59 -7.68
N SER A 90 -16.51 8.27 -8.49
CA SER A 90 -17.61 9.13 -8.00
C SER A 90 -18.67 8.38 -7.18
N ARG A 91 -18.78 7.05 -7.29
CA ARG A 91 -19.77 6.27 -6.51
C ARG A 91 -19.35 6.02 -5.07
N PHE A 92 -18.08 6.22 -4.77
CA PHE A 92 -17.56 6.06 -3.42
C PHE A 92 -17.59 7.36 -2.61
N VAL A 93 -17.82 8.52 -3.26
CA VAL A 93 -17.75 9.83 -2.62
C VAL A 93 -19.13 10.45 -2.37
N MET A 94 -19.24 11.30 -1.36
CA MET A 94 -20.48 11.98 -0.98
C MET A 94 -20.88 13.03 -2.02
N ASP A 95 -20.00 14.01 -2.30
CA ASP A 95 -20.26 15.03 -3.32
C ASP A 95 -19.92 14.52 -4.72
N LYS A 96 -20.84 13.71 -5.27
CA LYS A 96 -20.70 13.15 -6.62
C LYS A 96 -20.59 14.23 -7.69
N VAL A 97 -21.35 15.32 -7.56
CA VAL A 97 -21.45 16.36 -8.59
C VAL A 97 -20.17 17.19 -8.64
N GLY A 98 -19.67 17.65 -7.50
CA GLY A 98 -18.40 18.37 -7.42
C GLY A 98 -17.24 17.50 -7.87
N PHE A 99 -17.19 16.23 -7.45
CA PHE A 99 -16.16 15.29 -7.87
C PHE A 99 -16.14 15.10 -9.39
N VAL A 100 -17.30 14.82 -10.01
CA VAL A 100 -17.42 14.66 -11.46
C VAL A 100 -17.03 15.94 -12.19
N LYS A 101 -17.46 17.10 -11.70
CA LYS A 101 -17.09 18.40 -12.30
C LYS A 101 -15.58 18.63 -12.26
N LEU A 102 -14.92 18.23 -11.18
CA LEU A 102 -13.49 18.44 -11.00
C LEU A 102 -12.63 17.42 -11.75
N PHE A 103 -12.99 16.14 -11.77
CA PHE A 103 -12.12 15.07 -12.27
C PHE A 103 -12.60 14.37 -13.55
N CYS A 104 -13.89 14.46 -13.92
CA CYS A 104 -14.41 13.82 -15.12
C CYS A 104 -14.39 14.75 -16.34
N GLY A 105 -13.95 14.23 -17.50
CA GLY A 105 -13.73 15.00 -18.71
C GLY A 105 -14.87 15.07 -19.73
N ASN A 106 -16.05 14.49 -19.47
CA ASN A 106 -17.14 14.39 -20.44
C ASN A 106 -16.67 13.96 -21.85
N SER A 107 -15.82 12.92 -21.92
CA SER A 107 -15.16 12.40 -23.15
C SER A 107 -13.88 13.12 -23.60
N ASN A 108 -13.40 14.12 -22.85
CA ASN A 108 -12.05 14.68 -23.00
C ASN A 108 -11.03 13.95 -22.12
N ASP A 109 -9.75 13.98 -22.52
CA ASP A 109 -8.64 13.45 -21.74
C ASP A 109 -8.29 14.42 -20.60
N LYS A 110 -9.02 14.28 -19.50
CA LYS A 110 -8.89 15.13 -18.31
C LYS A 110 -7.86 14.59 -17.31
N THR A 111 -7.87 13.29 -17.03
CA THR A 111 -6.91 12.65 -16.12
C THR A 111 -5.52 12.55 -16.77
N VAL A 112 -4.68 13.56 -16.54
CA VAL A 112 -3.29 13.67 -17.07
C VAL A 112 -2.23 13.07 -16.13
N CYS A 113 -2.60 12.78 -14.88
CA CYS A 113 -1.76 12.11 -13.88
C CYS A 113 -2.64 11.22 -12.98
N PRO A 114 -2.06 10.26 -12.24
CA PRO A 114 -2.79 9.50 -11.23
C PRO A 114 -3.52 10.39 -10.22
N ILE A 115 -4.78 10.07 -9.93
CA ILE A 115 -5.58 10.72 -8.90
C ILE A 115 -5.80 9.71 -7.77
N HIS A 116 -5.34 10.05 -6.58
CA HIS A 116 -5.49 9.25 -5.36
C HIS A 116 -6.68 9.77 -4.55
N ILE A 117 -7.80 9.08 -4.68
CA ILE A 117 -9.06 9.40 -4.01
C ILE A 117 -9.06 8.75 -2.63
N LYS A 118 -8.71 9.52 -1.60
CA LYS A 118 -8.68 9.12 -0.20
C LYS A 118 -10.04 9.40 0.43
N ILE A 119 -10.73 8.34 0.85
CA ILE A 119 -12.12 8.42 1.33
C ILE A 119 -12.16 7.98 2.79
N SER A 120 -12.70 8.83 3.68
CA SER A 120 -12.81 8.53 5.12
C SER A 120 -13.94 9.32 5.79
N GLU A 121 -14.57 8.74 6.81
CA GLU A 121 -15.57 9.45 7.64
C GLU A 121 -14.94 10.62 8.43
N SER A 122 -13.63 10.62 8.66
CA SER A 122 -12.90 11.68 9.37
C SER A 122 -12.72 12.97 8.56
N ILE A 123 -12.92 12.91 7.24
CA ILE A 123 -12.71 14.06 6.34
C ILE A 123 -13.84 15.07 6.55
N LEU A 124 -13.51 16.23 7.12
CA LEU A 124 -14.48 17.29 7.39
C LEU A 124 -14.76 18.17 6.16
N LEU A 125 -13.73 18.43 5.35
CA LEU A 125 -13.78 19.28 4.16
C LEU A 125 -13.14 18.56 2.98
N GLU A 126 -13.84 18.50 1.86
CA GLU A 126 -13.37 17.85 0.65
C GLU A 126 -12.37 18.75 -0.08
N SER A 127 -11.21 18.19 -0.40
CA SER A 127 -10.06 18.96 -0.87
C SER A 127 -9.12 18.15 -1.76
N PHE A 128 -8.15 18.81 -2.38
CA PHE A 128 -7.09 18.15 -3.14
C PHE A 128 -5.73 18.82 -2.97
N SER A 129 -4.66 18.06 -3.19
CA SER A 129 -3.27 18.49 -3.09
C SER A 129 -2.46 17.97 -4.27
N PHE A 130 -1.61 18.82 -4.82
CA PHE A 130 -0.75 18.50 -5.96
C PHE A 130 0.65 18.10 -5.49
N HIS A 131 1.16 16.99 -6.05
CA HIS A 131 2.48 16.45 -5.70
C HIS A 131 3.31 16.20 -6.94
N THR A 132 4.58 16.62 -6.89
CA THR A 132 5.57 16.31 -7.92
C THR A 132 7.00 16.36 -7.39
N ASN A 133 7.88 15.54 -7.96
CA ASN A 133 9.33 15.61 -7.72
C ASN A 133 10.09 16.44 -8.78
N PHE A 134 9.39 17.24 -9.60
CA PHE A 134 10.02 18.06 -10.65
C PHE A 134 11.22 18.87 -10.14
N ASN A 135 11.05 19.50 -8.97
CA ASN A 135 12.06 20.36 -8.38
C ASN A 135 13.31 19.63 -7.84
N SER A 136 13.29 18.29 -7.74
CA SER A 136 14.48 17.49 -7.42
C SER A 136 15.22 16.97 -8.66
N ILE A 137 14.57 16.97 -9.83
CA ILE A 137 15.15 16.46 -11.09
C ILE A 137 15.72 17.59 -11.94
N TYR A 138 15.04 18.73 -11.99
CA TYR A 138 15.43 19.89 -12.78
C TYR A 138 15.94 21.00 -11.88
N SER A 139 16.78 21.89 -12.39
CA SER A 139 17.42 23.00 -11.68
C SER A 139 17.15 24.33 -12.39
N ASP A 140 17.30 25.45 -11.70
CA ASP A 140 17.09 26.78 -12.29
C ASP A 140 18.10 27.09 -13.42
N SER A 141 19.25 26.41 -13.42
CA SER A 141 20.26 26.52 -14.48
C SER A 141 19.90 25.79 -15.78
N ASP A 142 18.87 24.95 -15.79
CA ASP A 142 18.53 24.16 -16.99
C ASP A 142 17.91 25.03 -18.09
N SER A 143 16.99 25.94 -17.74
CA SER A 143 16.46 26.97 -18.64
C SER A 143 15.61 28.00 -17.88
N GLU A 144 15.40 29.17 -18.46
CA GLU A 144 14.48 30.19 -17.91
C GLU A 144 13.04 29.66 -17.80
N THR A 145 12.61 28.85 -18.77
CA THR A 145 11.29 28.18 -18.74
C THR A 145 11.17 27.22 -17.56
N ILE A 146 12.23 26.44 -17.26
CA ILE A 146 12.27 25.54 -16.13
C ILE A 146 12.27 26.31 -14.81
N ALA A 147 13.06 27.38 -14.69
CA ALA A 147 13.11 28.22 -13.50
C ALA A 147 11.73 28.83 -13.17
N LEU A 148 11.03 29.37 -14.17
CA LEU A 148 9.66 29.90 -14.01
C LEU A 148 8.67 28.80 -13.59
N LEU A 149 8.79 27.60 -14.16
CA LEU A 149 7.93 26.47 -13.83
C LEU A 149 8.17 25.96 -12.40
N ARG A 150 9.43 25.92 -11.94
CA ARG A 150 9.81 25.50 -10.57
C ARG A 150 9.16 26.39 -9.51
N GLU A 151 9.16 27.71 -9.70
CA GLU A 151 8.49 28.65 -8.78
C GLU A 151 6.97 28.50 -8.82
N LYS A 152 6.37 28.28 -10.00
CA LYS A 152 4.93 27.98 -10.09
C LYS A 152 4.56 26.70 -9.33
N ILE A 153 5.31 25.62 -9.55
CA ILE A 153 5.14 24.33 -8.85
C ILE A 153 5.26 24.49 -7.34
N LYS A 154 6.28 25.23 -6.88
CA LYS A 154 6.49 25.48 -5.44
C LYS A 154 5.30 26.17 -4.79
N ASN A 155 4.61 27.06 -5.51
CA ASN A 155 3.39 27.69 -5.01
C ASN A 155 2.20 26.71 -5.01
N LEU A 156 2.07 25.88 -6.04
CA LEU A 156 1.01 24.87 -6.13
C LEU A 156 1.14 23.74 -5.09
N MET A 157 2.35 23.46 -4.60
CA MET A 157 2.61 22.43 -3.60
C MET A 157 2.50 22.92 -2.14
N LYS A 158 2.19 24.21 -1.88
CA LYS A 158 2.18 24.79 -0.52
C LYS A 158 1.01 24.36 0.35
N GLY A 159 -0.06 23.83 -0.23
CA GLY A 159 -1.32 23.67 0.49
C GLY A 159 -2.27 22.64 -0.13
N SER A 160 -3.41 22.46 0.53
CA SER A 160 -4.59 21.82 -0.05
C SER A 160 -5.55 22.88 -0.58
N TYR A 161 -6.27 22.52 -1.62
CA TYR A 161 -7.28 23.35 -2.28
C TYR A 161 -8.67 22.77 -2.01
N SER A 162 -9.68 23.63 -1.90
CA SER A 162 -11.08 23.18 -1.83
C SER A 162 -11.45 22.43 -3.10
N GLN A 163 -12.28 21.37 -3.00
CA GLN A 163 -12.86 20.69 -4.17
C GLN A 163 -13.57 21.65 -5.14
N GLU A 164 -14.10 22.77 -4.65
CA GLU A 164 -14.78 23.76 -5.48
C GLU A 164 -13.81 24.63 -6.30
N ASP A 165 -12.50 24.57 -6.04
CA ASP A 165 -11.46 25.39 -6.67
C ASP A 165 -11.03 24.83 -8.05
N ILE A 166 -11.95 24.97 -9.00
CA ILE A 166 -11.75 24.55 -10.40
C ILE A 166 -10.60 25.34 -11.06
N TYR A 167 -10.40 26.59 -10.66
CA TYR A 167 -9.35 27.44 -11.22
C TYR A 167 -7.97 26.84 -10.94
N GLN A 168 -7.70 26.47 -9.68
CA GLN A 168 -6.42 25.87 -9.31
C GLN A 168 -6.22 24.49 -9.94
N MET A 169 -7.28 23.69 -10.09
CA MET A 169 -7.18 22.43 -10.81
C MET A 169 -6.74 22.64 -12.27
N ASN A 170 -7.33 23.62 -12.96
CA ASN A 170 -6.93 23.95 -14.34
C ASN A 170 -5.45 24.39 -14.40
N GLU A 171 -5.00 25.20 -13.43
CA GLU A 171 -3.59 25.59 -13.35
C GLU A 171 -2.65 24.40 -13.15
N ILE A 172 -3.04 23.44 -12.31
CA ILE A 172 -2.29 22.20 -12.10
C ILE A 172 -2.25 21.39 -13.40
N GLU A 173 -3.37 21.21 -14.08
CA GLU A 173 -3.42 20.49 -15.36
C GLU A 173 -2.49 21.12 -16.41
N GLU A 174 -2.45 22.45 -16.52
CA GLU A 174 -1.52 23.16 -17.40
C GLU A 174 -0.05 22.92 -17.03
N VAL A 175 0.27 22.94 -15.73
CA VAL A 175 1.62 22.67 -15.24
C VAL A 175 2.04 21.24 -15.57
N ILE A 176 1.15 20.27 -15.39
CA ILE A 176 1.42 18.86 -15.72
C ILE A 176 1.74 18.70 -17.21
N ARG A 177 0.95 19.34 -18.09
CA ARG A 177 1.20 19.31 -19.55
C ARG A 177 2.58 19.87 -19.90
N LYS A 178 2.95 21.01 -19.32
CA LYS A 178 4.28 21.61 -19.51
C LYS A 178 5.41 20.73 -18.99
N ILE A 179 5.22 20.04 -17.87
CA ILE A 179 6.22 19.07 -17.38
C ILE A 179 6.40 17.95 -18.42
N ARG A 180 5.32 17.42 -19.00
CA ARG A 180 5.41 16.36 -20.02
C ARG A 180 6.10 16.85 -21.30
N GLU A 181 5.90 18.11 -21.69
CA GLU A 181 6.63 18.73 -22.80
C GLU A 181 8.15 18.77 -22.51
N ILE A 182 8.54 19.24 -21.32
CA ILE A 182 9.95 19.28 -20.91
C ILE A 182 10.56 17.86 -20.87
N GLU A 183 9.85 16.85 -20.37
CA GLU A 183 10.36 15.48 -20.38
C GLU A 183 10.67 14.96 -21.79
N ASN A 184 9.88 15.35 -22.79
CA ASN A 184 10.13 14.97 -24.18
C ASN A 184 11.39 15.63 -24.74
N ASP A 185 11.71 16.83 -24.28
CA ASP A 185 12.91 17.58 -24.66
C ASP A 185 14.18 17.06 -23.94
N TYR A 186 14.01 16.45 -22.76
CA TYR A 186 15.10 15.94 -21.90
C TYR A 186 15.04 14.42 -21.68
N GLN A 187 15.04 13.65 -22.78
CA GLN A 187 14.86 12.19 -22.75
C GLN A 187 15.90 11.40 -21.92
N ASN A 188 17.06 11.98 -21.65
CA ASN A 188 18.13 11.34 -20.87
C ASN A 188 17.94 11.47 -19.34
N ARG A 189 16.91 12.17 -18.87
CA ARG A 189 16.64 12.36 -17.43
C ARG A 189 15.60 11.39 -16.92
N LYS A 190 15.62 11.17 -15.59
CA LYS A 190 14.57 10.41 -14.90
C LYS A 190 13.22 11.10 -15.14
N LYS A 191 12.18 10.30 -15.39
CA LYS A 191 10.81 10.81 -15.49
C LYS A 191 10.34 11.38 -14.16
N VAL A 192 9.58 12.45 -14.25
CA VAL A 192 8.97 13.19 -13.18
C VAL A 192 7.74 12.42 -12.68
N SER A 193 7.75 12.15 -11.38
CA SER A 193 6.60 11.65 -10.65
C SER A 193 5.63 12.80 -10.38
N ILE A 194 4.35 12.57 -10.67
CA ILE A 194 3.26 13.54 -10.56
C ILE A 194 2.01 12.78 -10.15
N TYR A 195 1.31 13.24 -9.11
CA TYR A 195 -0.01 12.74 -8.73
C TYR A 195 -0.81 13.82 -7.97
N ILE A 196 -2.11 13.61 -7.87
CA ILE A 196 -3.02 14.46 -7.08
C ILE A 196 -3.64 13.60 -5.98
N ASP A 197 -3.47 14.01 -4.73
CA ASP A 197 -4.24 13.45 -3.61
C ASP A 197 -5.55 14.22 -3.49
N THR A 198 -6.67 13.53 -3.36
CA THR A 198 -7.96 14.15 -3.05
C THR A 198 -8.60 13.48 -1.83
N TYR A 199 -9.15 14.30 -0.94
CA TYR A 199 -9.71 13.90 0.34
C TYR A 199 -11.23 14.05 0.24
N GLN A 200 -11.95 12.92 0.36
CA GLN A 200 -13.37 12.80 0.05
C GLN A 200 -14.17 12.23 1.22
N LYS A 201 -15.40 12.71 1.42
CA LYS A 201 -16.32 12.04 2.35
C LYS A 201 -16.91 10.80 1.69
N PRO A 202 -17.16 9.72 2.44
CA PRO A 202 -17.73 8.50 1.87
C PRO A 202 -19.21 8.67 1.51
N SER A 203 -19.59 8.13 0.35
CA SER A 203 -21.00 7.90 0.00
C SER A 203 -21.65 6.88 0.94
N LEU A 204 -22.98 6.72 0.89
CA LEU A 204 -23.66 5.69 1.69
C LEU A 204 -23.10 4.28 1.41
N PHE A 205 -22.93 3.94 0.13
CA PHE A 205 -22.30 2.69 -0.29
C PHE A 205 -20.91 2.49 0.33
N CYS A 206 -20.06 3.51 0.29
CA CYS A 206 -18.72 3.44 0.85
C CYS A 206 -18.73 3.36 2.38
N LYS A 207 -19.66 4.07 3.06
CA LYS A 207 -19.82 3.99 4.53
C LYS A 207 -20.17 2.58 4.99
N GLU A 208 -21.09 1.92 4.31
CA GLU A 208 -21.45 0.53 4.63
C GLU A 208 -20.25 -0.40 4.45
N LEU A 209 -19.51 -0.24 3.36
CA LEU A 209 -18.31 -1.04 3.08
C LEU A 209 -17.21 -0.83 4.14
N LEU A 210 -16.94 0.42 4.52
CA LEU A 210 -15.97 0.76 5.58
C LEU A 210 -16.34 0.08 6.90
N ARG A 211 -17.62 0.13 7.28
CA ARG A 211 -18.12 -0.48 8.53
C ARG A 211 -18.03 -2.00 8.51
N GLU A 212 -18.46 -2.62 7.41
CA GLU A 212 -18.45 -4.08 7.26
C GLU A 212 -17.04 -4.65 7.25
N CYS A 213 -16.09 -3.94 6.62
CA CYS A 213 -14.69 -4.36 6.57
C CYS A 213 -13.85 -3.88 7.76
N GLY A 214 -14.42 -3.08 8.68
CA GLY A 214 -13.70 -2.51 9.82
C GLY A 214 -12.56 -1.56 9.42
N LEU A 215 -12.74 -0.80 8.34
CA LEU A 215 -11.76 0.13 7.79
C LEU A 215 -12.09 1.57 8.22
N GLY A 216 -11.08 2.42 8.39
CA GLY A 216 -11.31 3.87 8.55
C GLY A 216 -11.19 4.63 7.24
N SER A 217 -10.56 4.04 6.22
CA SER A 217 -10.49 4.68 4.90
C SER A 217 -10.32 3.68 3.76
N ILE A 218 -10.65 4.15 2.56
CA ILE A 218 -10.35 3.48 1.29
C ILE A 218 -9.61 4.49 0.41
N GLN A 219 -8.58 4.04 -0.29
CA GLN A 219 -7.88 4.81 -1.31
C GLN A 219 -8.16 4.24 -2.69
N ILE A 220 -8.68 5.04 -3.61
CA ILE A 220 -8.86 4.65 -5.02
C ILE A 220 -7.85 5.39 -5.87
N ILE A 221 -7.10 4.65 -6.67
CA ILE A 221 -6.09 5.17 -7.57
C ILE A 221 -6.67 5.13 -8.98
N ASP A 222 -7.16 6.28 -9.43
CA ASP A 222 -7.63 6.47 -10.79
C ASP A 222 -6.42 6.78 -11.70
N THR A 223 -6.06 5.81 -12.53
CA THR A 223 -4.90 5.92 -13.41
C THR A 223 -5.20 6.78 -14.65
N PRO A 224 -4.21 7.49 -15.22
CA PRO A 224 -4.36 8.07 -16.55
C PRO A 224 -4.78 7.02 -17.58
N GLY A 225 -5.39 7.45 -18.68
CA GLY A 225 -5.71 6.55 -19.77
C GLY A 225 -4.47 5.84 -20.33
N VAL A 226 -4.42 4.51 -20.23
CA VAL A 226 -3.35 3.71 -20.82
C VAL A 226 -3.64 3.44 -22.30
N SER A 227 -3.00 4.16 -23.22
CA SER A 227 -3.06 3.87 -24.66
C SER A 227 -1.77 3.23 -25.15
N GLY A 228 -1.76 1.91 -25.31
CA GLY A 228 -0.73 1.16 -26.06
C GLY A 228 0.65 1.00 -25.41
N ASN A 229 1.13 1.99 -24.66
CA ASN A 229 2.37 1.98 -23.90
C ASN A 229 2.06 2.28 -22.44
N VAL A 230 1.96 1.21 -21.64
CA VAL A 230 1.79 1.33 -20.20
C VAL A 230 3.17 1.53 -19.60
N GLU A 231 3.30 2.55 -18.76
CA GLU A 231 4.42 2.66 -17.82
C GLU A 231 3.98 1.92 -16.55
N PRO A 232 4.36 0.64 -16.38
CA PRO A 232 3.93 -0.16 -15.24
C PRO A 232 4.43 0.42 -13.91
N GLU A 233 5.51 1.21 -13.95
CA GLU A 233 6.06 2.03 -12.86
C GLU A 233 5.01 2.97 -12.21
N ARG A 234 3.85 3.18 -12.83
CA ARG A 234 2.75 4.01 -12.30
C ARG A 234 1.58 3.20 -11.72
N ILE A 235 1.59 1.88 -11.84
CA ILE A 235 0.52 1.02 -11.30
C ILE A 235 0.86 0.75 -9.84
N VAL A 236 0.23 1.51 -8.96
CA VAL A 236 0.45 1.39 -7.53
C VAL A 236 -0.08 0.05 -7.02
N LYS A 237 0.69 -0.51 -6.10
CA LYS A 237 0.34 -1.66 -5.25
C LYS A 237 -1.01 -1.46 -4.56
N SER A 238 -1.95 -2.36 -4.84
CA SER A 238 -3.32 -2.27 -4.35
C SER A 238 -3.85 -3.60 -3.85
N ASP A 239 -4.75 -3.57 -2.86
CA ASP A 239 -5.47 -4.75 -2.37
C ASP A 239 -6.40 -5.32 -3.46
N MET A 240 -6.95 -4.43 -4.31
CA MET A 240 -7.79 -4.81 -5.44
C MET A 240 -7.37 -4.07 -6.72
N TYR A 241 -7.41 -4.80 -7.84
CA TYR A 241 -7.26 -4.21 -9.18
C TYR A 241 -8.55 -4.33 -9.97
N ILE A 242 -8.95 -3.23 -10.60
CA ILE A 242 -10.15 -3.15 -11.42
C ILE A 242 -9.73 -2.81 -12.85
N PHE A 243 -9.96 -3.72 -13.79
CA PHE A 243 -9.72 -3.49 -15.21
C PHE A 243 -11.02 -3.09 -15.89
N LEU A 244 -11.07 -1.88 -16.43
CA LEU A 244 -12.21 -1.40 -17.20
C LEU A 244 -11.97 -1.70 -18.68
N VAL A 245 -12.64 -2.74 -19.16
CA VAL A 245 -12.47 -3.38 -20.48
C VAL A 245 -13.62 -3.01 -21.42
N LYS A 246 -13.29 -2.81 -22.70
CA LYS A 246 -14.24 -2.63 -23.79
C LYS A 246 -14.35 -3.91 -24.64
N PRO A 247 -15.42 -4.05 -25.44
CA PRO A 247 -15.58 -5.19 -26.34
C PRO A 247 -14.34 -5.44 -27.20
N ASP A 248 -14.02 -6.73 -27.35
CA ASP A 248 -12.77 -7.22 -27.92
C ASP A 248 -12.49 -6.63 -29.30
N ASN A 249 -11.34 -5.95 -29.40
CA ASN A 249 -10.62 -5.81 -30.65
C ASN A 249 -9.15 -6.19 -30.42
N SER A 250 -8.46 -6.58 -31.49
CA SER A 250 -7.08 -7.08 -31.41
C SER A 250 -6.14 -6.12 -30.67
N ASP A 251 -6.37 -4.81 -30.75
CA ASP A 251 -5.56 -3.80 -30.07
C ASP A 251 -5.81 -3.74 -28.55
N GLU A 252 -7.07 -3.86 -28.12
CA GLU A 252 -7.46 -3.89 -26.69
C GLU A 252 -6.85 -5.11 -26.01
N ALA A 253 -6.97 -6.26 -26.65
CA ALA A 253 -6.48 -7.53 -26.12
C ALA A 253 -4.95 -7.52 -25.98
N GLN A 254 -4.22 -7.00 -26.97
CA GLN A 254 -2.76 -6.87 -26.89
C GLN A 254 -2.33 -5.84 -25.84
N THR A 255 -3.07 -4.74 -25.68
CA THR A 255 -2.79 -3.75 -24.64
C THR A 255 -2.98 -4.36 -23.25
N LEU A 256 -4.10 -5.07 -23.03
CA LEU A 256 -4.37 -5.75 -21.77
C LEU A 256 -3.31 -6.82 -21.48
N LYS A 257 -2.88 -7.61 -22.47
CA LYS A 257 -1.79 -8.58 -22.32
C LYS A 257 -0.50 -7.94 -21.85
N LYS A 258 -0.08 -6.84 -22.48
CA LYS A 258 1.13 -6.10 -22.08
C LYS A 258 1.02 -5.62 -20.63
N ILE A 259 -0.13 -5.10 -20.23
CA ILE A 259 -0.38 -4.66 -18.85
C ILE A 259 -0.24 -5.86 -17.90
N VAL A 260 -0.98 -6.93 -18.16
CA VAL A 260 -1.00 -8.14 -17.32
C VAL A 260 0.40 -8.74 -17.20
N MET A 261 1.16 -8.83 -18.29
CA MET A 261 2.55 -9.32 -18.27
C MET A 261 3.46 -8.48 -17.36
N GLN A 262 3.23 -7.17 -17.29
CA GLN A 262 4.06 -6.27 -16.48
C GLN A 262 3.68 -6.30 -15.01
N ILE A 263 2.39 -6.45 -14.68
CA ILE A 263 1.90 -6.36 -13.30
C ILE A 263 1.56 -7.70 -12.67
N LYS A 264 1.68 -8.83 -13.39
CA LYS A 264 1.30 -10.17 -12.88
C LYS A 264 1.92 -10.47 -11.52
N ALA A 265 3.17 -10.05 -11.31
CA ALA A 265 3.90 -10.22 -10.06
C ALA A 265 3.27 -9.35 -8.95
N ASP A 266 2.94 -8.10 -9.28
CA ASP A 266 2.33 -7.15 -8.36
C ASP A 266 0.88 -7.49 -7.99
N VAL A 267 0.12 -8.12 -8.89
CA VAL A 267 -1.28 -8.50 -8.64
C VAL A 267 -1.42 -9.90 -8.08
N ALA A 268 -0.32 -10.65 -7.90
CA ALA A 268 -0.35 -12.08 -7.63
C ALA A 268 -1.13 -12.47 -6.37
N THR A 269 -1.15 -11.59 -5.37
CA THR A 269 -1.86 -11.80 -4.09
C THR A 269 -3.04 -10.85 -3.93
N SER A 270 -3.46 -10.17 -4.99
CA SER A 270 -4.57 -9.21 -4.98
C SER A 270 -5.78 -9.78 -5.69
N LYS A 271 -6.97 -9.32 -5.28
CA LYS A 271 -8.20 -9.64 -6.01
C LYS A 271 -8.32 -8.79 -7.25
N VAL A 272 -8.93 -9.37 -8.30
CA VAL A 272 -9.14 -8.67 -9.57
C VAL A 272 -10.62 -8.69 -9.95
N ALA A 273 -11.07 -7.58 -10.54
CA ALA A 273 -12.36 -7.50 -11.24
C ALA A 273 -12.17 -6.93 -12.65
N PHE A 274 -12.84 -7.53 -13.64
CA PHE A 274 -12.90 -7.04 -15.01
C PHE A 274 -14.26 -6.39 -15.26
N LEU A 275 -14.30 -5.07 -15.26
CA LEU A 275 -15.50 -4.31 -15.57
C LEU A 275 -15.67 -4.21 -17.07
N TYR A 276 -16.68 -4.89 -17.61
CA TYR A 276 -16.92 -4.91 -19.04
C TYR A 276 -18.09 -4.01 -19.40
N LYS A 277 -17.83 -2.96 -20.19
CA LYS A 277 -18.87 -2.05 -20.63
C LYS A 277 -19.63 -2.65 -21.80
N LYS A 278 -20.88 -3.08 -21.57
CA LYS A 278 -21.79 -3.54 -22.62
C LYS A 278 -22.85 -2.48 -22.91
N GLU A 279 -23.00 -2.11 -24.18
CA GLU A 279 -24.07 -1.21 -24.61
C GLU A 279 -25.42 -1.94 -24.55
N GLY A 280 -26.43 -1.26 -24.01
CA GLY A 280 -27.78 -1.81 -23.89
C GLY A 280 -28.55 -1.26 -22.69
N LEU A 281 -29.85 -1.53 -22.66
CA LEU A 281 -30.75 -1.15 -21.58
C LEU A 281 -31.18 -2.41 -20.81
N PHE A 282 -30.64 -2.57 -19.60
CA PHE A 282 -30.79 -3.78 -18.77
C PHE A 282 -31.74 -3.57 -17.58
N PHE A 283 -32.89 -2.92 -17.80
CA PHE A 283 -33.76 -2.42 -16.72
C PHE A 283 -34.40 -3.48 -15.81
N THR A 284 -34.26 -4.78 -16.09
CA THR A 284 -34.76 -5.86 -15.22
C THR A 284 -33.60 -6.75 -14.78
N LYS A 285 -33.77 -7.40 -13.64
CA LYS A 285 -32.78 -8.34 -13.10
C LYS A 285 -32.46 -9.45 -14.09
N GLU A 286 -33.46 -10.03 -14.75
CA GLU A 286 -33.26 -11.10 -15.74
C GLU A 286 -32.42 -10.62 -16.93
N LYS A 287 -32.69 -9.41 -17.44
CA LYS A 287 -31.92 -8.82 -18.55
C LYS A 287 -30.48 -8.50 -18.15
N TYR A 288 -30.27 -8.06 -16.91
CA TYR A 288 -28.93 -7.82 -16.39
C TYR A 288 -28.14 -9.13 -16.26
N GLU A 289 -28.76 -10.18 -15.73
CA GLU A 289 -28.15 -11.52 -15.60
C GLU A 289 -27.85 -12.16 -16.98
N GLU A 290 -28.76 -12.03 -17.94
CA GLU A 290 -28.53 -12.48 -19.33
C GLU A 290 -27.36 -11.73 -19.98
N ALA A 291 -27.31 -10.41 -19.78
CA ALA A 291 -26.21 -9.58 -20.27
C ALA A 291 -24.88 -9.95 -19.59
N GLN A 292 -24.87 -10.20 -18.28
CA GLN A 292 -23.71 -10.68 -17.53
C GLN A 292 -23.20 -12.03 -18.05
N ASN A 293 -24.09 -12.96 -18.39
CA ASN A 293 -23.70 -14.25 -18.98
C ASN A 293 -23.10 -14.08 -20.37
N THR A 294 -23.61 -13.14 -21.17
CA THR A 294 -23.00 -12.81 -22.45
C THR A 294 -21.60 -12.23 -22.26
N VAL A 295 -21.42 -11.30 -21.31
CA VAL A 295 -20.10 -10.74 -20.98
C VAL A 295 -19.10 -11.83 -20.57
N LYS A 296 -19.54 -12.81 -19.76
CA LYS A 296 -18.68 -13.95 -19.39
C LYS A 296 -18.19 -14.70 -20.62
N ASN A 297 -19.06 -14.93 -21.60
CA ASN A 297 -18.70 -15.58 -22.85
C ASN A 297 -17.74 -14.73 -23.70
N ASP A 298 -17.98 -13.43 -23.82
CA ASP A 298 -17.08 -12.50 -24.52
C ASP A 298 -15.67 -12.50 -23.89
N MET A 299 -15.59 -12.59 -22.56
CA MET A 299 -14.33 -12.61 -21.81
C MET A 299 -13.57 -13.96 -21.87
N ILE A 300 -14.13 -15.01 -22.48
CA ILE A 300 -13.41 -16.28 -22.70
C ILE A 300 -12.23 -16.05 -23.64
N ALA A 301 -12.39 -15.24 -24.71
CA ALA A 301 -11.32 -14.94 -25.65
C ALA A 301 -10.09 -14.28 -24.97
N PHE A 302 -10.33 -13.42 -23.98
CA PHE A 302 -9.27 -12.84 -23.16
C PHE A 302 -8.59 -13.87 -22.25
N SER A 303 -9.34 -14.87 -21.77
CA SER A 303 -8.78 -15.95 -20.94
C SER A 303 -7.83 -16.83 -21.76
N ASP A 304 -8.17 -17.10 -23.02
CA ASP A 304 -7.33 -17.86 -23.95
C ASP A 304 -6.05 -17.08 -24.32
N LEU A 305 -6.14 -15.76 -24.43
CA LEU A 305 -5.03 -14.87 -24.72
C LEU A 305 -3.94 -14.87 -23.64
N PHE A 306 -4.28 -15.27 -22.41
CA PHE A 306 -3.37 -15.42 -21.27
C PHE A 306 -2.95 -16.87 -21.01
N SER A 307 -3.34 -17.83 -21.86
CA SER A 307 -3.02 -19.25 -21.67
C SER A 307 -1.52 -19.53 -21.57
N ASP A 308 -0.70 -18.80 -22.33
CA ASP A 308 0.76 -18.86 -22.30
C ASP A 308 1.36 -18.36 -20.96
N LEU A 309 0.61 -17.56 -20.21
CA LEU A 309 1.01 -17.05 -18.90
C LEU A 309 0.63 -18.00 -17.76
N LYS A 310 -0.19 -19.03 -18.00
CA LYS A 310 -0.65 -20.01 -16.98
C LYS A 310 0.31 -21.20 -16.78
N GLY A 311 1.49 -21.15 -17.38
CA GLY A 311 2.43 -22.27 -17.40
C GLY A 311 3.17 -22.54 -16.10
N SER A 312 2.81 -21.97 -14.95
CA SER A 312 3.48 -22.22 -13.66
C SER A 312 2.46 -22.50 -12.57
N ILE A 313 2.89 -23.16 -11.49
CA ILE A 313 2.03 -23.50 -10.34
C ILE A 313 1.40 -22.26 -9.72
N ILE A 314 2.16 -21.17 -9.60
CA ILE A 314 1.68 -19.92 -9.02
C ILE A 314 0.72 -19.15 -9.95
N ALA A 315 0.73 -19.44 -11.25
CA ALA A 315 -0.12 -18.78 -12.23
C ALA A 315 -1.50 -19.42 -12.37
N THR A 316 -1.71 -20.65 -11.87
CA THR A 316 -2.97 -21.38 -12.09
C THR A 316 -4.19 -20.72 -11.44
N GLU A 317 -3.98 -19.95 -10.36
CA GLU A 317 -5.05 -19.38 -9.53
C GLU A 317 -5.09 -17.85 -9.57
N LEU A 318 -4.31 -17.21 -10.43
CA LEU A 318 -4.31 -15.76 -10.52
C LEU A 318 -5.60 -15.24 -11.13
N ASP A 319 -6.37 -14.44 -10.39
CA ASP A 319 -7.60 -13.79 -10.86
C ASP A 319 -7.37 -13.05 -12.19
N VAL A 320 -6.21 -12.37 -12.32
CA VAL A 320 -5.85 -11.59 -13.52
C VAL A 320 -5.75 -12.45 -14.79
N LEU A 321 -5.47 -13.75 -14.66
CA LEU A 321 -5.37 -14.68 -15.78
C LEU A 321 -6.70 -15.38 -16.08
N ASN A 322 -7.75 -15.12 -15.30
CA ASN A 322 -9.06 -15.75 -15.43
C ASN A 322 -10.19 -14.70 -15.63
N PRO A 323 -10.10 -13.83 -16.64
CA PRO A 323 -11.00 -12.70 -16.77
C PRO A 323 -12.50 -13.05 -16.84
N SER A 324 -12.86 -14.19 -17.44
CA SER A 324 -14.26 -14.64 -17.55
C SER A 324 -14.89 -15.00 -16.19
N SER A 325 -14.09 -15.48 -15.24
CA SER A 325 -14.55 -15.81 -13.88
C SER A 325 -14.66 -14.58 -12.98
N HIS A 326 -13.94 -13.50 -13.32
CA HIS A 326 -13.82 -12.29 -12.51
C HIS A 326 -14.45 -11.06 -13.19
N CYS A 327 -15.29 -11.24 -14.21
CA CYS A 327 -15.92 -10.13 -14.91
C CYS A 327 -17.24 -9.68 -14.28
N ILE A 328 -17.48 -8.37 -14.27
CA ILE A 328 -18.71 -7.73 -13.81
C ILE A 328 -19.19 -6.81 -14.95
N LEU A 329 -20.47 -6.92 -15.32
CA LEU A 329 -21.12 -6.06 -16.29
C LEU A 329 -21.15 -4.63 -15.77
N PHE A 330 -20.48 -3.72 -16.47
CA PHE A 330 -20.48 -2.29 -16.14
C PHE A 330 -21.60 -1.57 -16.90
N PRO A 331 -22.72 -1.20 -16.23
CA PRO A 331 -23.85 -0.57 -16.90
C PRO A 331 -23.56 0.88 -17.26
N THR A 332 -24.38 1.45 -18.14
CA THR A 332 -24.46 2.92 -18.28
C THR A 332 -25.03 3.51 -17.00
N MET A 333 -24.28 4.38 -16.35
CA MET A 333 -24.65 5.02 -15.09
C MET A 333 -25.07 6.48 -15.31
N GLY A 334 -26.07 6.94 -14.56
CA GLY A 334 -26.61 8.29 -14.64
C GLY A 334 -26.26 9.16 -13.42
N GLU A 335 -26.96 10.28 -13.23
CA GLU A 335 -26.87 11.04 -11.98
C GLU A 335 -27.57 10.30 -10.83
N GLU A 336 -28.77 9.77 -11.12
CA GLU A 336 -29.52 8.90 -10.23
C GLU A 336 -29.10 7.43 -10.39
N VAL A 337 -29.16 6.69 -9.28
CA VAL A 337 -28.85 5.25 -9.26
C VAL A 337 -30.01 4.50 -9.90
N SER A 338 -29.73 3.84 -11.01
CA SER A 338 -30.72 3.02 -11.74
C SER A 338 -30.72 1.57 -11.21
N PRO A 339 -31.79 0.78 -11.43
CA PRO A 339 -31.79 -0.64 -11.02
C PRO A 339 -30.60 -1.48 -11.55
N PRO A 340 -30.14 -1.32 -12.81
CA PRO A 340 -28.90 -1.95 -13.27
C PRO A 340 -27.66 -1.54 -12.48
N GLU A 341 -27.61 -0.28 -12.03
CA GLU A 341 -26.52 0.24 -11.22
C GLU A 341 -26.55 -0.35 -9.79
N GLU A 342 -27.72 -0.57 -9.20
CA GLU A 342 -27.85 -1.24 -7.90
C GLU A 342 -27.30 -2.68 -7.95
N LEU A 343 -27.68 -3.45 -8.99
CA LEU A 343 -27.17 -4.81 -9.21
C LEU A 343 -25.65 -4.83 -9.41
N PHE A 344 -25.13 -3.87 -10.17
CA PHE A 344 -23.69 -3.69 -10.34
C PHE A 344 -22.99 -3.38 -9.01
N LEU A 345 -23.51 -2.43 -8.22
CA LEU A 345 -22.93 -2.04 -6.94
C LEU A 345 -22.96 -3.20 -5.94
N GLN A 346 -23.99 -4.05 -5.97
CA GLN A 346 -24.04 -5.26 -5.17
C GLN A 346 -22.92 -6.24 -5.56
N ALA A 347 -22.76 -6.56 -6.84
CA ALA A 347 -21.69 -7.44 -7.31
C ALA A 347 -20.30 -6.87 -6.99
N MET A 348 -20.12 -5.56 -7.14
CA MET A 348 -18.90 -4.86 -6.73
C MET A 348 -18.64 -4.96 -5.23
N ARG A 349 -19.67 -4.78 -4.40
CA ARG A 349 -19.56 -4.89 -2.94
C ARG A 349 -19.06 -6.27 -2.52
N GLU A 350 -19.63 -7.33 -3.06
CA GLU A 350 -19.22 -8.71 -2.78
C GLU A 350 -17.72 -8.91 -3.09
N LYS A 351 -17.27 -8.41 -4.26
CA LYS A 351 -15.87 -8.49 -4.67
C LYS A 351 -14.93 -7.63 -3.81
N LEU A 352 -15.38 -6.46 -3.38
CA LEU A 352 -14.63 -5.58 -2.49
C LEU A 352 -14.47 -6.18 -1.09
N ILE A 353 -15.52 -6.78 -0.54
CA ILE A 353 -15.47 -7.49 0.74
C ILE A 353 -14.45 -8.64 0.67
N GLU A 354 -14.46 -9.42 -0.41
CA GLU A 354 -13.48 -10.50 -0.65
C GLU A 354 -12.03 -9.97 -0.66
N ALA A 355 -11.81 -8.75 -1.17
CA ALA A 355 -10.49 -8.14 -1.24
C ALA A 355 -10.05 -7.47 0.07
N PHE A 356 -11.00 -6.98 0.88
CA PHE A 356 -10.71 -6.11 2.02
C PHE A 356 -10.72 -6.82 3.35
N LEU A 357 -11.56 -7.83 3.51
CA LEU A 357 -11.49 -8.68 4.68
C LEU A 357 -10.18 -9.48 4.64
N PRO A 358 -9.50 -9.67 5.79
CA PRO A 358 -8.36 -10.54 5.86
C PRO A 358 -8.75 -11.91 5.33
N GLU A 359 -7.94 -12.49 4.45
CA GLU A 359 -8.08 -13.89 4.11
C GLU A 359 -8.01 -14.73 5.40
N ASP A 360 -8.70 -15.86 5.42
CA ASP A 360 -8.65 -16.81 6.52
C ASP A 360 -7.27 -17.49 6.56
N THR A 361 -6.28 -16.70 6.96
CA THR A 361 -4.87 -17.09 7.11
C THR A 361 -4.74 -18.24 8.09
N ASP A 362 -5.63 -18.34 9.08
CA ASP A 362 -5.68 -19.46 10.01
C ASP A 362 -6.03 -20.78 9.29
N LYS A 363 -6.97 -20.75 8.33
CA LYS A 363 -7.30 -21.93 7.53
C LYS A 363 -6.14 -22.36 6.63
N GLU A 364 -5.49 -21.43 5.97
CA GLU A 364 -4.33 -21.72 5.10
C GLU A 364 -3.13 -22.22 5.91
N ASP A 365 -2.83 -21.57 7.04
CA ASP A 365 -1.75 -21.96 7.94
C ASP A 365 -2.02 -23.37 8.52
N LYS A 366 -3.27 -23.71 8.84
CA LYS A 366 -3.67 -25.07 9.25
C LYS A 366 -3.55 -26.09 8.12
N GLU A 367 -3.95 -25.75 6.90
CA GLU A 367 -3.79 -26.65 5.74
C GLU A 367 -2.32 -26.94 5.48
N PHE A 368 -1.47 -25.91 5.51
CA PHE A 368 -0.02 -26.05 5.42
C PHE A 368 0.53 -26.95 6.53
N GLN A 369 0.16 -26.69 7.79
CA GLN A 369 0.58 -27.50 8.94
C GLN A 369 0.15 -28.97 8.81
N ASN A 370 -1.07 -29.24 8.35
CA ASN A 370 -1.54 -30.60 8.11
C ASN A 370 -0.67 -31.31 7.07
N ILE A 371 -0.30 -30.64 5.97
CA ILE A 371 0.62 -31.20 4.98
C ILE A 371 1.99 -31.50 5.62
N ILE A 372 2.52 -30.60 6.45
CA ILE A 372 3.79 -30.82 7.17
C ILE A 372 3.72 -32.03 8.11
N LEU A 373 2.59 -32.24 8.78
CA LEU A 373 2.37 -33.38 9.67
C LEU A 373 2.18 -34.69 8.91
N GLU A 374 1.45 -34.68 7.80
CA GLU A 374 1.16 -35.88 7.01
C GLU A 374 2.35 -36.38 6.19
N LYS A 375 3.17 -35.45 5.69
CA LYS A 375 4.31 -35.75 4.79
C LYS A 375 5.66 -35.68 5.49
N GLU A 376 5.67 -35.21 6.74
CA GLU A 376 6.82 -35.14 7.65
C GLU A 376 8.08 -34.59 6.96
N ASP A 377 9.15 -35.39 6.88
CA ASP A 377 10.46 -34.96 6.40
C ASP A 377 10.47 -34.55 4.93
N SER A 378 9.63 -35.17 4.09
CA SER A 378 9.57 -34.85 2.67
C SER A 378 9.04 -33.43 2.41
N ALA A 379 7.99 -33.03 3.14
CA ALA A 379 7.45 -31.69 3.04
C ALA A 379 8.35 -30.65 3.72
N LYS A 380 8.92 -30.98 4.90
CA LYS A 380 9.88 -30.09 5.56
C LYS A 380 11.10 -29.80 4.68
N LYS A 381 11.65 -30.84 4.04
CA LYS A 381 12.76 -30.70 3.11
C LYS A 381 12.39 -29.82 1.92
N LEU A 382 11.24 -30.06 1.30
CA LEU A 382 10.77 -29.24 0.17
C LEU A 382 10.64 -27.76 0.56
N VAL A 383 10.08 -27.45 1.73
CA VAL A 383 9.94 -26.07 2.21
C VAL A 383 11.30 -25.38 2.37
N ILE A 384 12.26 -26.06 3.01
CA ILE A 384 13.62 -25.54 3.19
C ILE A 384 14.32 -25.37 1.84
N ASP A 385 14.24 -26.36 0.96
CA ASP A 385 14.84 -26.31 -0.37
C ASP A 385 14.25 -25.15 -1.19
N ILE A 386 12.94 -24.91 -1.14
CA ILE A 386 12.32 -23.78 -1.82
C ILE A 386 12.84 -22.46 -1.25
N MET A 387 12.89 -22.29 0.07
CA MET A 387 13.31 -21.01 0.68
C MET A 387 14.80 -20.73 0.55
N ASN A 388 15.66 -21.76 0.59
CA ASN A 388 17.12 -21.62 0.46
C ASN A 388 17.56 -21.30 -0.97
N ASN A 389 16.83 -21.81 -1.98
CA ASN A 389 17.19 -21.65 -3.38
C ASN A 389 16.57 -20.39 -4.03
N ILE A 390 15.89 -19.53 -3.27
CA ILE A 390 15.48 -18.21 -3.76
C ILE A 390 16.74 -17.45 -4.14
N THR A 391 16.80 -16.97 -5.39
CA THR A 391 17.98 -16.23 -5.89
C THR A 391 18.30 -15.05 -4.96
N PRO A 392 19.56 -14.89 -4.50
CA PRO A 392 19.95 -13.72 -3.73
C PRO A 392 19.95 -12.46 -4.62
N HIS A 393 19.79 -11.28 -4.03
CA HIS A 393 19.95 -10.04 -4.77
C HIS A 393 21.41 -9.76 -5.11
N ASP A 394 21.64 -9.38 -6.37
CA ASP A 394 22.90 -8.77 -6.78
C ASP A 394 22.97 -7.32 -6.31
N LEU A 395 24.03 -6.99 -5.58
CA LEU A 395 24.29 -5.63 -5.12
C LEU A 395 25.11 -4.89 -6.16
N LYS A 396 24.90 -3.56 -6.26
CA LYS A 396 25.71 -2.76 -7.18
C LYS A 396 27.14 -2.70 -6.68
N ASP A 397 28.10 -2.89 -7.58
CA ASP A 397 29.51 -2.71 -7.26
C ASP A 397 29.79 -1.26 -6.85
N GLY A 398 30.54 -1.07 -5.78
CA GLY A 398 31.01 0.24 -5.35
C GLY A 398 32.35 0.18 -4.66
N THR A 399 33.06 1.31 -4.65
CA THR A 399 34.40 1.41 -4.05
C THR A 399 34.36 1.61 -2.54
N ASN A 400 33.26 2.17 -2.01
CA ASN A 400 33.08 2.46 -0.59
C ASN A 400 31.76 1.87 -0.08
N ASN A 401 31.81 1.22 1.07
CA ASN A 401 30.63 0.73 1.78
C ASN A 401 29.73 1.92 2.14
N TYR A 402 28.43 1.79 1.88
CA TYR A 402 27.39 2.77 2.20
C TYR A 402 26.65 2.28 3.45
N GLY A 403 26.79 3.01 4.56
CA GLY A 403 26.31 2.59 5.87
C GLY A 403 25.47 3.63 6.59
N LEU A 404 25.34 3.43 7.91
CA LEU A 404 24.62 4.35 8.79
C LEU A 404 25.26 5.75 8.82
N GLU A 405 26.59 5.83 8.75
CA GLU A 405 27.30 7.11 8.77
C GLU A 405 26.94 7.99 7.56
N ASP A 406 26.79 7.38 6.38
CA ASP A 406 26.35 8.08 5.16
C ASP A 406 24.93 8.59 5.29
N ILE A 407 24.01 7.76 5.81
CA ILE A 407 22.61 8.17 6.09
C ILE A 407 22.57 9.36 7.05
N ILE A 408 23.37 9.34 8.11
CA ILE A 408 23.46 10.46 9.07
C ILE A 408 24.00 11.72 8.40
N ALA A 409 25.01 11.59 7.53
CA ALA A 409 25.60 12.70 6.79
C ALA A 409 24.65 13.30 5.73
N GLU A 410 23.74 12.50 5.17
CA GLU A 410 22.74 12.94 4.20
C GLU A 410 21.58 13.76 4.81
N ASN A 411 21.53 13.91 6.14
CA ASN A 411 20.56 14.72 6.88
C ASN A 411 19.10 14.42 6.45
N HIS A 412 18.72 13.15 6.49
CA HIS A 412 17.37 12.73 6.11
C HIS A 412 16.27 13.35 6.98
N ASN A 413 15.07 13.40 6.40
CA ASN A 413 13.86 13.79 7.10
C ASN A 413 12.84 12.66 7.04
N ARG A 414 12.21 12.34 8.17
CA ARG A 414 11.23 11.25 8.21
C ARG A 414 9.99 11.49 7.32
N VAL A 415 9.73 12.74 6.93
CA VAL A 415 8.59 13.12 6.09
C VAL A 415 9.05 13.16 4.63
N MET A 416 8.49 12.30 3.78
CA MET A 416 8.91 12.11 2.37
C MET A 416 9.11 13.42 1.59
N THR A 417 8.24 14.42 1.78
CA THR A 417 8.28 15.69 1.05
C THR A 417 9.46 16.57 1.47
N LYS A 418 9.85 16.48 2.75
CA LYS A 418 11.01 17.16 3.32
C LYS A 418 12.31 16.42 3.06
N ASP A 419 12.23 15.11 2.85
CA ASP A 419 13.36 14.28 2.40
C ASP A 419 13.65 14.38 0.90
N HIS A 420 12.87 15.18 0.18
CA HIS A 420 12.92 15.26 -1.29
C HIS A 420 12.67 13.89 -1.96
N TYR A 421 11.85 13.04 -1.34
CA TYR A 421 11.45 11.72 -1.81
C TYR A 421 12.61 10.75 -2.04
N ARG A 422 13.78 10.97 -1.40
CA ARG A 422 14.98 10.14 -1.60
C ARG A 422 14.72 8.69 -1.16
N LEU A 423 14.39 8.47 0.10
CA LEU A 423 14.10 7.13 0.62
C LEU A 423 12.81 6.53 0.05
N HIS A 424 11.79 7.36 -0.18
CA HIS A 424 10.55 6.92 -0.82
C HIS A 424 10.79 6.33 -2.22
N SER A 425 11.57 7.02 -3.06
CA SER A 425 11.89 6.54 -4.41
C SER A 425 12.75 5.27 -4.39
N ASP A 426 13.69 5.18 -3.44
CA ASP A 426 14.55 4.00 -3.29
C ASP A 426 13.74 2.79 -2.80
N LEU A 427 12.75 3.02 -1.94
CA LEU A 427 11.83 2.00 -1.45
C LEU A 427 10.96 1.43 -2.58
N ASP A 428 10.35 2.27 -3.40
CA ASP A 428 9.53 1.82 -4.54
C ASP A 428 10.37 0.93 -5.48
N ALA A 429 11.59 1.36 -5.79
CA ALA A 429 12.50 0.58 -6.63
C ALA A 429 12.96 -0.73 -5.97
N ALA A 430 13.10 -0.76 -4.64
CA ALA A 430 13.45 -1.96 -3.89
C ALA A 430 12.29 -2.98 -3.84
N TYR A 431 11.04 -2.49 -3.72
CA TYR A 431 9.84 -3.34 -3.81
C TYR A 431 9.77 -4.03 -5.17
N ASP A 432 9.91 -3.27 -6.25
CA ASP A 432 9.85 -3.81 -7.62
C ASP A 432 10.90 -4.89 -7.86
N ARG A 433 12.12 -4.71 -7.32
CA ARG A 433 13.21 -5.69 -7.43
C ARG A 433 12.84 -7.00 -6.74
N GLU A 434 12.35 -6.96 -5.50
CA GLU A 434 12.02 -8.16 -4.75
C GLU A 434 10.81 -8.90 -5.35
N ILE A 435 9.76 -8.19 -5.72
CA ILE A 435 8.55 -8.80 -6.29
C ILE A 435 8.85 -9.50 -7.61
N LYS A 436 9.65 -8.89 -8.49
CA LYS A 436 10.10 -9.53 -9.74
C LYS A 436 10.96 -10.76 -9.47
N LEU A 437 11.89 -10.69 -8.52
CA LEU A 437 12.75 -11.82 -8.15
C LEU A 437 11.92 -13.01 -7.66
N LEU A 438 10.93 -12.78 -6.79
CA LEU A 438 10.04 -13.83 -6.29
C LEU A 438 9.20 -14.42 -7.43
N ASP A 439 8.56 -13.59 -8.27
CA ASP A 439 7.79 -14.08 -9.42
C ASP A 439 8.67 -14.88 -10.40
N GLU A 440 9.88 -14.43 -10.71
CA GLU A 440 10.82 -15.13 -11.60
C GLU A 440 11.25 -16.48 -11.02
N TYR A 441 11.55 -16.54 -9.72
CA TYR A 441 11.92 -17.78 -9.06
C TYR A 441 10.74 -18.76 -9.03
N PHE A 442 9.57 -18.32 -8.57
CA PHE A 442 8.40 -19.19 -8.41
C PHE A 442 7.74 -19.56 -9.76
N SER A 443 7.95 -18.77 -10.82
CA SER A 443 7.49 -19.10 -12.18
C SER A 443 8.20 -20.33 -12.78
N LYS A 444 9.34 -20.74 -12.23
CA LYS A 444 10.08 -21.95 -12.65
C LYS A 444 9.39 -23.24 -12.23
N PHE A 445 8.54 -23.22 -11.19
CA PHE A 445 7.86 -24.41 -10.70
C PHE A 445 6.67 -24.78 -11.61
N LYS A 446 6.79 -25.91 -12.31
CA LYS A 446 5.78 -26.39 -13.28
C LYS A 446 4.92 -27.52 -12.69
N PRO A 447 3.61 -27.58 -13.02
CA PRO A 447 2.77 -28.69 -12.59
C PRO A 447 3.28 -30.07 -13.03
N ASP A 448 3.96 -30.14 -14.18
CA ASP A 448 4.54 -31.38 -14.71
C ASP A 448 5.72 -31.91 -13.89
N ASP A 449 6.49 -30.99 -13.26
CA ASP A 449 7.64 -31.31 -12.41
C ASP A 449 7.20 -31.66 -10.97
N TYR A 450 6.09 -31.07 -10.50
CA TYR A 450 5.53 -31.26 -9.16
C TYR A 450 4.09 -31.79 -9.25
N LYS A 451 3.96 -33.08 -9.56
CA LYS A 451 2.67 -33.72 -9.85
C LYS A 451 1.78 -33.89 -8.63
N ASP A 452 2.39 -33.97 -7.44
CA ASP A 452 1.64 -34.17 -6.21
C ASP A 452 0.96 -32.86 -5.77
N GLU A 453 -0.35 -32.93 -5.51
CA GLU A 453 -1.15 -31.78 -5.09
C GLU A 453 -0.57 -31.07 -3.85
N TRP A 454 -0.04 -31.84 -2.89
CA TRP A 454 0.55 -31.29 -1.66
C TRP A 454 1.81 -30.44 -1.94
N GLN A 455 2.62 -30.81 -2.95
CA GLN A 455 3.81 -30.04 -3.34
C GLN A 455 3.39 -28.70 -3.93
N GLN A 456 2.40 -28.71 -4.83
CA GLN A 456 1.87 -27.50 -5.44
C GLN A 456 1.27 -26.56 -4.39
N LYS A 457 0.56 -27.10 -3.40
CA LYS A 457 0.02 -26.32 -2.26
C LYS A 457 1.12 -25.67 -1.44
N ILE A 458 2.22 -26.37 -1.14
CA ILE A 458 3.38 -25.79 -0.44
C ILE A 458 4.00 -24.65 -1.25
N ILE A 459 4.22 -24.86 -2.56
CA ILE A 459 4.82 -23.84 -3.44
C ILE A 459 3.95 -22.58 -3.46
N LYS A 460 2.63 -22.73 -3.65
CA LYS A 460 1.66 -21.62 -3.61
C LYS A 460 1.66 -20.91 -2.27
N TYR A 461 1.64 -21.67 -1.17
CA TYR A 461 1.64 -21.13 0.18
C TYR A 461 2.87 -20.28 0.46
N ILE A 462 4.08 -20.78 0.17
CA ILE A 462 5.33 -20.03 0.38
C ILE A 462 5.32 -18.76 -0.48
N TYR A 463 5.04 -18.87 -1.78
CA TYR A 463 4.99 -17.71 -2.68
C TYR A 463 4.04 -16.64 -2.16
N LYS A 464 2.82 -17.04 -1.77
CA LYS A 464 1.79 -16.14 -1.25
C LYS A 464 2.27 -15.43 0.03
N ARG A 465 2.83 -16.16 0.99
CA ARG A 465 3.30 -15.59 2.27
C ARG A 465 4.46 -14.61 2.10
N LEU A 466 5.43 -14.94 1.24
CA LEU A 466 6.56 -14.06 0.96
C LEU A 466 6.10 -12.78 0.26
N THR A 467 5.32 -12.93 -0.83
CA THR A 467 4.80 -11.80 -1.60
C THR A 467 3.88 -10.93 -0.75
N GLN A 468 2.98 -11.50 0.06
CA GLN A 468 2.12 -10.72 0.97
C GLN A 468 2.94 -9.95 2.01
N SER A 469 4.00 -10.54 2.57
CA SER A 469 4.81 -9.87 3.59
C SER A 469 5.63 -8.72 3.03
N VAL A 470 6.24 -8.90 1.85
CA VAL A 470 6.85 -7.78 1.11
C VAL A 470 5.78 -6.75 0.75
N ARG A 471 4.55 -7.19 0.46
CA ARG A 471 3.44 -6.29 0.17
C ARG A 471 2.75 -5.70 1.41
N GLN A 472 3.20 -5.96 2.63
CA GLN A 472 2.60 -5.35 3.80
C GLN A 472 3.66 -4.60 4.59
N ASP A 473 3.59 -3.26 4.54
CA ASP A 473 4.46 -2.42 5.35
C ASP A 473 4.30 -2.82 6.83
N ARG A 474 5.43 -3.04 7.50
CA ARG A 474 5.48 -3.50 8.90
C ARG A 474 6.57 -2.74 9.63
N GLY A 475 6.23 -2.19 10.78
CA GLY A 475 7.16 -1.50 11.67
C GLY A 475 6.46 -1.01 12.92
N LEU A 476 7.24 -0.42 13.82
CA LEU A 476 6.76 0.05 15.12
C LEU A 476 6.27 1.50 15.05
N GLY A 477 6.82 2.29 14.13
CA GLY A 477 6.48 3.69 13.97
C GLY A 477 5.10 3.92 13.39
N VAL A 478 4.36 4.86 13.99
CA VAL A 478 3.11 5.39 13.45
C VAL A 478 3.20 6.91 13.35
N GLY A 479 3.00 7.42 12.15
CA GLY A 479 2.89 8.85 11.85
C GLY A 479 1.43 9.23 11.57
N THR A 480 0.97 10.35 12.14
CA THR A 480 -0.43 10.80 12.03
C THR A 480 -0.56 12.20 11.42
N HIS A 481 0.54 12.78 10.96
CA HIS A 481 0.50 14.11 10.37
C HIS A 481 -0.07 14.06 8.94
N PRO A 482 -0.95 15.00 8.54
CA PRO A 482 -1.62 14.98 7.22
C PRO A 482 -0.70 15.01 5.99
N TRP A 483 0.56 15.41 6.18
CA TRP A 483 1.56 15.54 5.12
C TRP A 483 2.53 14.34 5.07
N GLU A 484 2.26 13.32 5.87
CA GLU A 484 3.01 12.06 5.90
C GLU A 484 2.33 10.97 5.06
N GLU A 485 3.11 9.95 4.70
CA GLU A 485 2.58 8.74 4.10
C GLU A 485 1.75 7.97 5.14
N HIS A 486 0.71 7.26 4.69
CA HIS A 486 -0.03 6.32 5.53
C HIS A 486 -0.03 4.94 4.87
N PRO A 487 0.74 3.97 5.40
CA PRO A 487 1.65 4.08 6.56
C PRO A 487 2.87 4.98 6.26
N ALA A 488 3.55 5.44 7.30
CA ALA A 488 4.69 6.37 7.21
C ALA A 488 5.97 5.67 6.70
N ARG A 489 5.97 5.21 5.45
CA ARG A 489 6.98 4.32 4.85
C ARG A 489 8.40 4.84 4.97
N THR A 490 8.63 6.13 4.71
CA THR A 490 9.95 6.75 4.89
C THR A 490 10.51 6.51 6.30
N MET A 491 9.68 6.69 7.32
CA MET A 491 10.04 6.44 8.72
C MET A 491 10.26 4.94 9.01
N LEU A 492 9.50 4.04 8.38
CA LEU A 492 9.68 2.59 8.56
C LEU A 492 10.99 2.07 7.95
N VAL A 493 11.44 2.70 6.86
CA VAL A 493 12.76 2.45 6.27
C VAL A 493 13.86 2.91 7.21
N GLU A 494 13.78 4.16 7.68
CA GLU A 494 14.72 4.73 8.67
C GLU A 494 14.77 3.88 9.95
N GLU A 495 13.62 3.43 10.47
CA GLU A 495 13.51 2.50 11.60
C GLU A 495 14.31 1.22 11.37
N SER A 496 14.24 0.68 10.16
CA SER A 496 14.90 -0.58 9.81
C SER A 496 16.41 -0.41 9.63
N ILE A 497 16.85 0.77 9.17
CA ILE A 497 18.28 1.16 9.16
C ILE A 497 18.80 1.33 10.59
N LEU A 498 17.98 1.90 11.49
CA LEU A 498 18.29 2.15 12.90
C LEU A 498 17.86 1.01 13.84
N ALA A 499 17.68 -0.21 13.33
CA ALA A 499 17.07 -1.31 14.08
C ALA A 499 17.76 -1.57 15.44
N ASP A 500 19.10 -1.49 15.49
CA ASP A 500 19.87 -1.67 16.72
C ASP A 500 19.59 -0.57 17.76
N LYS A 501 19.51 0.69 17.35
CA LYS A 501 19.23 1.85 18.22
C LYS A 501 17.79 1.81 18.73
N ILE A 502 16.85 1.46 17.85
CA ILE A 502 15.42 1.37 18.18
C ILE A 502 15.18 0.27 19.22
N LEU A 503 15.74 -0.92 19.00
CA LEU A 503 15.56 -2.05 19.92
C LEU A 503 16.17 -1.81 21.30
N VAL A 504 17.22 -0.98 21.44
CA VAL A 504 17.78 -0.63 22.76
C VAL A 504 16.81 0.23 23.58
N GLY A 505 16.02 1.09 22.93
CA GLY A 505 15.12 2.02 23.60
C GLY A 505 13.73 1.45 23.91
N ILE A 506 13.31 0.40 23.20
CA ILE A 506 11.96 -0.15 23.33
C ILE A 506 11.94 -1.29 24.33
N ASN A 507 11.09 -1.15 25.36
CA ASN A 507 10.75 -2.24 26.26
C ASN A 507 9.30 -2.70 25.98
N PRO A 508 9.08 -3.94 25.47
CA PRO A 508 7.76 -4.48 25.20
C PRO A 508 6.86 -4.57 26.44
N GLU A 509 7.46 -4.67 27.64
CA GLU A 509 6.74 -4.73 28.93
C GLU A 509 6.21 -3.35 29.36
N GLU A 510 6.79 -2.26 28.88
CA GLU A 510 6.45 -0.87 29.24
C GLU A 510 5.78 -0.12 28.07
N LYS A 511 4.70 -0.71 27.53
CA LYS A 511 4.01 -0.28 26.29
C LYS A 511 3.71 1.22 26.17
N TRP A 512 3.44 1.90 27.29
CA TRP A 512 3.03 3.30 27.30
C TRP A 512 4.21 4.30 27.25
N MET A 513 5.44 3.84 27.52
CA MET A 513 6.65 4.65 27.52
C MET A 513 7.45 4.59 26.21
N MET A 514 7.06 3.76 25.23
CA MET A 514 7.87 3.47 24.04
C MET A 514 8.06 4.64 23.06
N ASN A 515 7.15 5.62 23.04
CA ASN A 515 7.18 6.70 22.06
C ASN A 515 8.42 7.60 22.18
N GLU A 516 8.81 8.01 23.39
CA GLU A 516 9.97 8.91 23.58
C GLU A 516 11.31 8.22 23.27
N PRO A 517 11.60 7.01 23.78
CA PRO A 517 12.77 6.24 23.37
C PRO A 517 12.83 5.99 21.87
N TYR A 518 11.68 5.68 21.23
CA TYR A 518 11.58 5.53 19.79
C TYR A 518 12.00 6.83 19.08
N LYS A 519 11.34 7.96 19.37
CA LYS A 519 11.68 9.27 18.78
C LYS A 519 13.12 9.69 19.04
N LYS A 520 13.65 9.36 20.22
CA LYS A 520 15.02 9.68 20.61
C LYS A 520 16.04 8.95 19.74
N ALA A 521 15.82 7.67 19.41
CA ALA A 521 16.72 6.93 18.54
C ALA A 521 16.88 7.61 17.17
N PHE A 522 15.82 8.17 16.59
CA PHE A 522 15.92 8.96 15.35
C PHE A 522 16.68 10.28 15.54
N LYS A 523 16.30 11.05 16.57
CA LYS A 523 16.90 12.37 16.86
C LYS A 523 18.40 12.28 17.14
N ASP A 524 18.81 11.28 17.91
CA ASP A 524 20.22 11.03 18.26
C ASP A 524 21.05 10.60 17.04
N ASN A 525 20.40 10.14 15.96
CA ASN A 525 21.02 9.77 14.68
C ASN A 525 20.69 10.78 13.56
N ASN A 526 20.48 12.04 13.93
CA ASN A 526 20.36 13.17 13.00
C ASN A 526 19.21 13.08 11.97
N ILE A 527 18.21 12.24 12.22
CA ILE A 527 16.97 12.27 11.42
C ILE A 527 16.13 13.46 11.89
N THR A 528 15.77 14.33 10.95
CA THR A 528 15.08 15.58 11.24
C THR A 528 13.56 15.45 11.07
N SER A 529 12.80 16.23 11.84
CA SER A 529 11.37 16.41 11.65
C SER A 529 10.84 17.60 12.44
N SER A 530 9.94 18.37 11.85
CA SER A 530 9.16 19.39 12.57
C SER A 530 7.89 18.82 13.22
N THR A 531 7.56 17.56 12.94
CA THR A 531 6.29 16.91 13.30
C THR A 531 6.50 15.77 14.29
N TRP A 532 7.56 15.80 15.10
CA TRP A 532 7.86 14.73 16.08
C TRP A 532 6.75 14.48 17.10
N ASN A 533 5.88 15.46 17.34
CA ASN A 533 4.69 15.36 18.18
C ASN A 533 3.56 14.53 17.56
N TYR A 534 3.63 14.19 16.26
CA TYR A 534 2.69 13.33 15.55
C TYR A 534 3.22 11.90 15.36
N VAL A 535 4.28 11.53 16.08
CA VAL A 535 4.92 10.21 16.00
C VAL A 535 4.64 9.42 17.26
N GLY A 536 4.24 8.17 17.08
CA GLY A 536 4.16 7.18 18.14
C GLY A 536 4.77 5.85 17.74
N CYS A 537 4.84 4.96 18.73
CA CYS A 537 5.39 3.63 18.62
C CYS A 537 4.33 2.63 19.08
N VAL A 538 4.00 1.64 18.24
CA VAL A 538 3.14 0.51 18.60
C VAL A 538 3.98 -0.64 19.16
N ASN A 539 3.34 -1.52 19.93
CA ASN A 539 3.94 -2.79 20.34
C ASN A 539 3.41 -3.90 19.41
N ASP A 540 4.15 -4.13 18.33
CA ASP A 540 3.89 -5.18 17.35
C ASP A 540 5.05 -6.18 17.40
N ILE A 541 4.74 -7.42 17.79
CA ILE A 541 5.72 -8.50 17.96
C ILE A 541 6.40 -8.85 16.63
N ASP A 542 5.65 -8.87 15.53
CA ASP A 542 6.23 -9.18 14.22
C ASP A 542 7.18 -8.07 13.77
N ALA A 543 6.86 -6.81 14.08
CA ALA A 543 7.75 -5.69 13.80
C ALA A 543 9.02 -5.73 14.67
N ILE A 544 8.92 -6.14 15.95
CA ILE A 544 10.09 -6.37 16.81
C ILE A 544 10.97 -7.47 16.22
N ILE A 545 10.40 -8.63 15.90
CA ILE A 545 11.15 -9.76 15.31
C ILE A 545 11.78 -9.35 13.98
N LYS A 546 11.08 -8.58 13.13
CA LYS A 546 11.66 -8.01 11.90
C LYS A 546 12.92 -7.19 12.21
N LEU A 547 12.88 -6.29 13.21
CA LEU A 547 14.05 -5.49 13.60
C LEU A 547 15.17 -6.35 14.20
N GLU A 548 14.85 -7.40 14.95
CA GLU A 548 15.84 -8.35 15.49
C GLU A 548 16.54 -9.12 14.38
N ILE A 549 15.79 -9.59 13.38
CA ILE A 549 16.33 -10.21 12.17
C ILE A 549 17.31 -9.24 11.49
N ILE A 550 16.91 -7.99 11.31
CA ILE A 550 17.77 -6.97 10.68
C ILE A 550 19.04 -6.75 11.49
N LYS A 551 18.91 -6.49 12.80
CA LYS A 551 20.02 -6.24 13.70
C LYS A 551 21.04 -7.39 13.70
N ASN A 552 20.56 -8.62 13.76
CA ASN A 552 21.41 -9.79 13.97
C ASN A 552 21.98 -10.38 12.67
N HIS A 553 21.37 -10.10 11.52
CA HIS A 553 21.71 -10.75 10.25
C HIS A 553 21.92 -9.73 9.13
N LEU A 554 20.87 -9.01 8.75
CA LEU A 554 20.90 -8.17 7.55
C LEU A 554 21.83 -6.97 7.70
N SER A 555 22.03 -6.46 8.92
CA SER A 555 22.94 -5.36 9.24
C SER A 555 24.40 -5.62 8.86
N GLN A 556 24.80 -6.90 8.80
CA GLN A 556 26.16 -7.36 8.50
C GLN A 556 26.46 -7.41 7.00
N ILE A 557 25.42 -7.34 6.14
CA ILE A 557 25.59 -7.35 4.69
C ILE A 557 26.09 -5.99 4.24
N GLU A 558 27.30 -5.94 3.67
CA GLU A 558 27.85 -4.73 3.06
C GLU A 558 27.03 -4.32 1.83
N VAL A 559 26.78 -3.02 1.68
CA VAL A 559 26.04 -2.45 0.57
C VAL A 559 26.75 -1.20 0.09
N TYR A 560 26.53 -0.78 -1.16
CA TYR A 560 27.31 0.30 -1.77
C TYR A 560 26.46 1.49 -2.22
N THR A 561 25.14 1.38 -2.09
CA THR A 561 24.21 2.45 -2.45
C THR A 561 23.09 2.56 -1.42
N ARG A 562 22.51 3.76 -1.29
CA ARG A 562 21.33 3.98 -0.44
C ARG A 562 20.18 3.04 -0.82
N GLN A 563 19.96 2.82 -2.11
CA GLN A 563 18.93 1.90 -2.62
C GLN A 563 19.16 0.45 -2.14
N ASP A 564 20.41 -0.04 -2.20
CA ASP A 564 20.74 -1.39 -1.73
C ASP A 564 20.64 -1.51 -0.21
N LEU A 565 20.91 -0.43 0.53
CA LEU A 565 20.66 -0.37 1.97
C LEU A 565 19.17 -0.52 2.28
N VAL A 566 18.29 0.21 1.57
CA VAL A 566 16.83 0.08 1.72
C VAL A 566 16.37 -1.34 1.39
N LEU A 567 16.90 -1.92 0.30
CA LEU A 567 16.60 -3.29 -0.11
C LEU A 567 17.03 -4.31 0.95
N CYS A 568 18.31 -4.35 1.36
CA CYS A 568 18.78 -5.37 2.29
C CYS A 568 18.23 -5.15 3.71
N ARG A 569 17.96 -3.91 4.18
CA ARG A 569 17.46 -3.66 5.54
C ARG A 569 15.95 -3.73 5.66
N TYR A 570 15.20 -2.98 4.86
CA TYR A 570 13.73 -2.94 5.00
C TYR A 570 13.07 -4.12 4.29
N ILE A 571 13.29 -4.26 2.97
CA ILE A 571 12.66 -5.32 2.17
C ILE A 571 13.15 -6.71 2.60
N GLY A 572 14.45 -6.85 2.88
CA GLY A 572 15.01 -8.07 3.46
C GLY A 572 14.36 -8.45 4.78
N GLY A 573 14.14 -7.47 5.66
CA GLY A 573 13.41 -7.67 6.91
C GLY A 573 11.99 -8.18 6.66
N LEU A 574 11.25 -7.60 5.71
CA LEU A 574 9.89 -8.02 5.35
C LEU A 574 9.83 -9.44 4.76
N ARG A 575 10.84 -9.86 4.00
CA ARG A 575 10.91 -11.23 3.48
C ARG A 575 11.26 -12.24 4.58
N GLN A 576 12.31 -11.95 5.37
CA GLN A 576 12.80 -12.89 6.37
C GLN A 576 11.83 -13.09 7.54
N ILE A 577 11.02 -12.09 7.91
CA ILE A 577 9.95 -12.31 8.89
C ILE A 577 8.87 -13.28 8.38
N ALA A 578 8.61 -13.33 7.06
CA ALA A 578 7.70 -14.33 6.51
C ALA A 578 8.33 -15.73 6.51
N GLN A 579 9.60 -15.85 6.13
CA GLN A 579 10.34 -17.11 6.23
C GLN A 579 10.38 -17.60 7.69
N TYR A 580 10.61 -16.71 8.65
CA TYR A 580 10.54 -17.00 10.08
C TYR A 580 9.20 -17.61 10.47
N LYS A 581 8.09 -16.98 10.07
CA LYS A 581 6.74 -17.49 10.37
C LYS A 581 6.48 -18.86 9.74
N ILE A 582 6.95 -19.10 8.52
CA ILE A 582 6.86 -20.42 7.88
C ILE A 582 7.61 -21.47 8.71
N LEU A 583 8.83 -21.16 9.17
CA LEU A 583 9.61 -22.05 10.04
C LEU A 583 8.91 -22.31 11.38
N LYS A 584 8.29 -21.29 11.99
CA LYS A 584 7.47 -21.46 13.20
C LYS A 584 6.30 -22.41 12.95
N LEU A 585 5.60 -22.30 11.83
CA LEU A 585 4.50 -23.19 11.48
C LEU A 585 4.97 -24.63 11.23
N MET A 586 6.21 -24.85 10.81
CA MET A 586 6.84 -26.16 10.73
C MET A 586 7.23 -26.76 12.09
N GLY A 587 6.97 -26.04 13.19
CA GLY A 587 7.32 -26.46 14.56
C GLY A 587 8.76 -26.18 14.97
N LYS A 588 9.43 -25.21 14.33
CA LYS A 588 10.78 -24.78 14.76
C LYS A 588 10.68 -23.85 15.98
N GLU A 589 11.56 -24.08 16.95
CA GLU A 589 11.78 -23.15 18.06
C GLU A 589 12.42 -21.85 17.57
N ASP A 590 12.27 -20.75 18.30
CA ASP A 590 12.68 -19.40 17.85
C ASP A 590 14.18 -19.35 17.52
N THR A 591 15.03 -19.93 18.36
CA THR A 591 16.48 -19.99 18.16
C THR A 591 16.85 -20.75 16.89
N VAL A 592 16.24 -21.93 16.68
CA VAL A 592 16.47 -22.77 15.50
C VAL A 592 15.97 -22.10 14.23
N ALA A 593 14.81 -21.41 14.30
CA ALA A 593 14.28 -20.67 13.16
C ALA A 593 15.22 -19.51 12.77
N MET A 594 15.74 -18.77 13.75
CA MET A 594 16.72 -17.69 13.51
C MET A 594 18.03 -18.22 12.92
N ASP A 595 18.55 -19.34 13.44
CA ASP A 595 19.77 -19.96 12.90
C ASP A 595 19.60 -20.39 11.43
N ILE A 596 18.47 -21.00 11.09
CA ILE A 596 18.15 -21.36 9.70
C ILE A 596 18.05 -20.12 8.81
N LEU A 597 17.39 -19.05 9.28
CA LEU A 597 17.25 -17.81 8.53
C LEU A 597 18.58 -17.12 8.27
N ARG A 598 19.52 -17.21 9.21
CA ARG A 598 20.87 -16.67 9.07
C ARG A 598 21.61 -17.27 7.87
N GLU A 599 21.38 -18.55 7.61
CA GLU A 599 21.99 -19.28 6.51
C GLU A 599 21.28 -19.06 5.18
N MET A 600 20.05 -18.50 5.19
CA MET A 600 19.30 -18.18 3.98
C MET A 600 19.82 -16.88 3.35
N PRO A 601 20.39 -16.92 2.14
CA PRO A 601 20.96 -15.72 1.53
C PRO A 601 19.86 -14.72 1.13
N PHE A 602 20.05 -13.45 1.50
CA PHE A 602 19.21 -12.34 1.03
C PHE A 602 19.85 -11.56 -0.11
N CYS A 603 21.10 -11.14 0.11
CA CYS A 603 21.96 -10.46 -0.87
C CYS A 603 23.22 -11.34 -1.05
N ASN A 604 23.83 -11.35 -2.25
CA ASN A 604 25.10 -12.04 -2.47
C ASN A 604 26.19 -11.38 -1.60
N SER A 605 26.83 -12.15 -0.71
CA SER A 605 28.01 -11.66 0.02
C SER A 605 29.24 -11.73 -0.88
N SER A 606 30.12 -10.75 -0.76
CA SER A 606 31.40 -10.64 -1.50
C SER A 606 32.35 -11.81 -1.27
N GLU A 607 32.04 -12.76 -0.38
CA GLU A 607 32.84 -13.96 -0.12
C GLU A 607 32.59 -15.11 -1.12
N SER A 608 31.48 -15.12 -1.87
CA SER A 608 31.18 -16.24 -2.79
C SER A 608 31.84 -16.11 -4.17
N SER A 609 32.33 -14.93 -4.55
CA SER A 609 32.99 -14.71 -5.85
C SER A 609 34.47 -15.16 -5.88
N ALA A 610 35.02 -15.65 -4.76
CA ALA A 610 36.41 -16.07 -4.65
C ALA A 610 36.63 -17.59 -4.78
N GLN A 611 35.59 -18.40 -5.02
CA GLN A 611 35.73 -19.87 -5.12
C GLN A 611 35.54 -20.48 -6.51
N ASP A 612 35.17 -19.69 -7.53
CA ASP A 612 35.08 -20.16 -8.92
C ASP A 612 36.07 -19.44 -9.85
N SER A 613 37.36 -19.40 -9.46
CA SER A 613 38.48 -19.02 -10.33
C SER A 613 39.44 -20.18 -10.57
#